data_AF-A0A952NKN6-F1
#
_entry.id   AF-A0A952NKN6-F1
#
_cell.length_a   1.000
_cell.length_b   1.000
_cell.length_c   1.000
_cell.angle_alpha   90.00
_cell.angle_beta   90.00
_cell.angle_gamma   90.00
#
_symmetry.space_group_name_H-M   'P 1'
#
loop_
_entity.id
_entity.type
_entity.pdbx_description
1 polymer ?
#
loop_
_entity_poly.entity_id
_entity_poly.type
_entity_poly.pdbx_seq_one_letter_code
_entity_poly.pdbx_strand_id
1 'polypeptide(L)'
;MKSDAVLQALFQNGKSPLSGPFLRWKLWKKWPEFVGPTMSGVSEPVALRNGVLSVWVKNAAWMQQMVFLKNQMRQTINQKLGEDMIREIHLTMDRKAVPQDPEEKKWLEATVKNLMNERADD
;
A
#
# COMPACT_ATOMS: atom_id res chain seq x y z
N MET A 1 12.62 -5.64 -14.99
CA MET A 1 13.36 -6.87 -14.60
C MET A 1 14.52 -6.65 -13.64
N LYS A 2 15.06 -5.42 -13.45
CA LYS A 2 16.18 -5.17 -12.53
C LYS A 2 15.78 -4.92 -11.06
N SER A 3 14.55 -4.48 -10.81
CA SER A 3 14.10 -4.08 -9.46
C SER A 3 13.97 -5.24 -8.47
N ASP A 4 13.52 -6.42 -8.93
CA ASP A 4 13.36 -7.60 -8.06
C ASP A 4 14.70 -8.13 -7.53
N ALA A 5 15.75 -8.14 -8.36
CA ALA A 5 17.07 -8.60 -7.97
C ALA A 5 17.74 -7.67 -6.94
N VAL A 6 17.53 -6.36 -7.08
CA VAL A 6 18.03 -5.36 -6.12
C VAL A 6 17.33 -5.51 -4.77
N LEU A 7 16.01 -5.74 -4.77
CA LEU A 7 15.28 -6.03 -3.54
C LEU A 7 15.79 -7.34 -2.91
N GLN A 8 16.00 -8.39 -3.70
CA GLN A 8 16.47 -9.69 -3.22
C GLN A 8 17.84 -9.62 -2.51
N ALA A 9 18.76 -8.84 -3.06
CA ALA A 9 20.09 -8.61 -2.48
C ALA A 9 20.03 -7.88 -1.13
N LEU A 10 19.03 -7.04 -0.91
CA LEU A 10 18.85 -6.29 0.36
C LEU A 10 18.32 -7.17 1.51
N PHE A 11 17.72 -8.33 1.23
CA PHE A 11 17.20 -9.26 2.28
C PHE A 11 18.28 -10.08 2.98
N GLN A 12 19.46 -10.27 2.36
CA GLN A 12 20.49 -11.15 2.92
C GLN A 12 21.11 -10.62 4.23
N ASN A 13 20.97 -9.32 4.53
CA ASN A 13 21.41 -8.73 5.79
C ASN A 13 20.24 -8.59 6.77
N GLY A 14 20.11 -9.61 7.64
CA GLY A 14 18.96 -9.92 8.50
C GLY A 14 18.58 -8.94 9.63
N LYS A 15 18.84 -7.64 9.50
CA LYS A 15 18.29 -6.59 10.39
C LYS A 15 18.10 -5.29 9.59
N SER A 16 17.21 -5.30 8.60
CA SER A 16 17.12 -4.17 7.66
C SER A 16 15.84 -3.33 7.85
N PRO A 17 15.93 -1.99 7.94
CA PRO A 17 14.80 -1.04 7.99
C PRO A 17 13.93 -1.02 6.71
N LEU A 18 14.13 -1.99 5.82
CA LEU A 18 13.41 -2.19 4.56
C LEU A 18 12.19 -3.11 4.68
N SER A 19 11.88 -3.65 5.87
CA SER A 19 10.71 -4.52 6.07
C SER A 19 9.42 -3.82 5.61
N GLY A 20 9.19 -2.57 6.03
CA GLY A 20 7.98 -1.81 5.68
C GLY A 20 7.78 -1.61 4.17
N PRO A 21 8.73 -0.98 3.44
CA PRO A 21 8.63 -0.80 1.99
C PRO A 21 8.52 -2.11 1.21
N PHE A 22 9.21 -3.17 1.64
CA PHE A 22 9.11 -4.47 0.99
C PHE A 22 7.76 -5.15 1.22
N LEU A 23 7.25 -5.16 2.45
CA LEU A 23 5.96 -5.78 2.76
C LEU A 23 4.83 -5.08 2.01
N ARG A 24 4.93 -3.74 1.84
CA ARG A 24 4.07 -2.97 0.93
C ARG A 24 4.20 -3.48 -0.49
N TRP A 25 5.40 -3.51 -1.05
CA TRP A 25 5.59 -4.00 -2.42
C TRP A 25 5.02 -5.42 -2.62
N LYS A 26 5.28 -6.33 -1.67
CA LYS A 26 4.76 -7.69 -1.67
C LYS A 26 3.23 -7.71 -1.65
N LEU A 27 2.60 -6.92 -0.79
CA LEU A 27 1.14 -6.80 -0.68
C LEU A 27 0.51 -6.36 -2.01
N TRP A 28 1.09 -5.36 -2.68
CA TRP A 28 0.59 -4.89 -3.98
C TRP A 28 0.82 -5.92 -5.07
N LYS A 29 2.02 -6.49 -5.16
CA LYS A 29 2.39 -7.41 -6.24
C LYS A 29 1.64 -8.74 -6.17
N LYS A 30 1.33 -9.19 -4.96
CA LYS A 30 0.71 -10.49 -4.67
C LYS A 30 -0.70 -10.37 -4.11
N TRP A 31 -1.39 -9.25 -4.35
CA TRP A 31 -2.76 -9.01 -3.84
C TRP A 31 -3.72 -10.21 -4.04
N PRO A 32 -3.79 -10.87 -5.22
CA PRO A 32 -4.61 -12.06 -5.41
C PRO A 32 -4.26 -13.23 -4.49
N GLU A 33 -2.98 -13.40 -4.12
CA GLU A 33 -2.55 -14.43 -3.18
C GLU A 33 -3.06 -14.13 -1.76
N PHE A 34 -3.28 -12.86 -1.39
CA PHE A 34 -3.77 -12.48 -0.07
C PHE A 34 -5.28 -12.64 0.05
N VAL A 35 -6.04 -12.07 -0.89
CA VAL A 35 -7.51 -11.93 -0.80
C VAL A 35 -8.28 -12.91 -1.69
N GLY A 36 -7.59 -13.66 -2.55
CA GLY A 36 -8.19 -14.57 -3.51
C GLY A 36 -8.62 -13.90 -4.82
N PRO A 37 -8.89 -14.70 -5.86
CA PRO A 37 -9.15 -14.21 -7.22
C PRO A 37 -10.38 -13.31 -7.28
N THR A 38 -11.47 -13.69 -6.62
CA THR A 38 -12.73 -12.94 -6.61
C THR A 38 -12.55 -11.52 -6.08
N MET A 39 -11.94 -11.37 -4.89
CA MET A 39 -11.73 -10.06 -4.29
C MET A 39 -10.71 -9.23 -5.09
N SER A 40 -9.64 -9.85 -5.59
CA SER A 40 -8.62 -9.14 -6.38
C SER A 40 -9.14 -8.62 -7.73
N GLY A 41 -10.19 -9.22 -8.28
CA GLY A 41 -10.81 -8.74 -9.53
C GLY A 41 -11.69 -7.50 -9.36
N VAL A 42 -12.04 -7.15 -8.11
CA VAL A 42 -13.00 -6.08 -7.78
C VAL A 42 -12.47 -5.11 -6.73
N SER A 43 -11.26 -5.34 -6.25
CA SER A 43 -10.60 -4.50 -5.25
C SER A 43 -9.10 -4.49 -5.43
N GLU A 44 -8.48 -3.39 -5.05
CA GLU A 44 -7.03 -3.24 -5.07
C GLU A 44 -6.55 -2.39 -3.88
N PRO A 45 -5.34 -2.65 -3.35
CA PRO A 45 -4.75 -1.80 -2.34
C PRO A 45 -4.32 -0.49 -2.99
N VAL A 46 -4.69 0.64 -2.37
CA VAL A 46 -4.40 1.99 -2.91
C VAL A 46 -3.51 2.81 -1.99
N ALA A 47 -3.51 2.53 -0.68
CA ALA A 47 -2.54 3.09 0.25
C ALA A 47 -2.40 2.22 1.49
N LEU A 48 -1.23 2.28 2.13
CA LEU A 48 -1.00 1.74 3.46
C LEU A 48 -0.27 2.79 4.27
N ARG A 49 -0.85 3.32 5.34
CA ARG A 49 -0.21 4.36 6.16
C ARG A 49 -0.58 4.17 7.61
N ASN A 50 0.41 4.25 8.50
CA ASN A 50 0.22 4.07 9.94
C ASN A 50 -0.62 2.82 10.28
N GLY A 51 -0.43 1.72 9.54
CA GLY A 51 -1.19 0.48 9.70
C GLY A 51 -2.65 0.51 9.19
N VAL A 52 -3.08 1.58 8.53
CA VAL A 52 -4.39 1.64 7.84
C VAL A 52 -4.18 1.29 6.37
N LEU A 53 -4.73 0.16 5.93
CA LEU A 53 -4.77 -0.22 4.51
C LEU A 53 -6.03 0.35 3.87
N SER A 54 -5.86 1.31 2.96
CA SER A 54 -6.94 1.77 2.09
C SER A 54 -7.05 0.84 0.88
N VAL A 55 -8.25 0.30 0.67
CA VAL A 55 -8.57 -0.60 -0.45
C VAL A 55 -9.66 0.05 -1.28
N TRP A 56 -9.38 0.22 -2.56
CA TRP A 56 -10.40 0.66 -3.51
C TRP A 56 -11.28 -0.52 -3.90
N VAL A 57 -12.58 -0.27 -4.05
CA VAL A 57 -13.58 -1.27 -4.42
C VAL A 57 -14.38 -0.79 -5.63
N LYS A 58 -14.65 -1.71 -6.56
CA LYS A 58 -15.22 -1.39 -7.87
C LYS A 58 -16.62 -0.81 -7.85
N ASN A 59 -17.49 -1.26 -6.93
CA ASN A 59 -18.87 -0.80 -6.84
C ASN A 59 -19.47 -1.04 -5.44
N ALA A 60 -20.66 -0.49 -5.20
CA ALA A 60 -21.33 -0.53 -3.90
C ALA A 60 -21.71 -1.94 -3.43
N ALA A 61 -22.05 -2.85 -4.35
CA ALA A 61 -22.38 -4.24 -4.02
C ALA A 61 -21.17 -4.97 -3.42
N TRP A 62 -20.00 -4.84 -4.05
CA TRP A 62 -18.76 -5.39 -3.50
C TRP A 62 -18.32 -4.67 -2.23
N MET A 63 -18.57 -3.36 -2.12
CA MET A 63 -18.26 -2.63 -0.89
C MET A 63 -19.03 -3.18 0.30
N GLN A 64 -20.33 -3.41 0.18
CA GLN A 64 -21.13 -4.03 1.24
C GLN A 64 -20.58 -5.40 1.64
N GLN A 65 -20.28 -6.27 0.67
CA GLN A 65 -19.69 -7.58 0.96
C GLN A 65 -18.32 -7.48 1.66
N MET A 66 -17.46 -6.58 1.19
CA MET A 66 -16.14 -6.37 1.77
C MET A 66 -16.20 -5.76 3.17
N VAL A 67 -17.21 -4.93 3.50
CA VAL A 67 -17.38 -4.41 4.86
C VAL A 67 -17.52 -5.54 5.88
N PHE A 68 -18.27 -6.60 5.55
CA PHE A 68 -18.40 -7.77 6.41
C PHE A 68 -17.11 -8.60 6.47
N LEU A 69 -16.37 -8.68 5.37
CA LEU A 69 -15.16 -9.50 5.27
C LEU A 69 -13.86 -8.77 5.69
N LYS A 70 -13.88 -7.45 5.88
CA LYS A 70 -12.66 -6.65 6.07
C LYS A 70 -11.82 -7.10 7.27
N ASN A 71 -12.47 -7.54 8.35
CA ASN A 71 -11.76 -8.02 9.54
C ASN A 71 -11.04 -9.34 9.28
N GLN A 72 -11.69 -10.28 8.60
CA GLN A 72 -11.08 -11.55 8.18
C GLN A 72 -9.97 -11.32 7.15
N MET A 73 -10.19 -10.40 6.21
CA MET A 73 -9.19 -9.98 5.22
C MET A 73 -7.94 -9.43 5.91
N ARG A 74 -8.10 -8.54 6.90
CA ARG A 74 -7.00 -8.00 7.69
C ARG A 74 -6.16 -9.09 8.35
N GLN A 75 -6.83 -10.01 9.05
CA GLN A 75 -6.17 -11.13 9.72
C GLN A 75 -5.41 -12.00 8.72
N THR A 76 -6.04 -12.35 7.61
CA THR A 76 -5.44 -13.17 6.54
C THR A 76 -4.21 -12.51 5.94
N ILE A 77 -4.26 -11.19 5.71
CA ILE A 77 -3.12 -10.43 5.18
C ILE A 77 -1.96 -10.43 6.19
N ASN A 78 -2.20 -10.07 7.46
CA ASN A 78 -1.14 -10.05 8.47
C ASN A 78 -0.53 -11.44 8.70
N GLN A 79 -1.35 -12.50 8.72
CA GLN A 79 -0.87 -13.88 8.81
C GLN A 79 0.07 -14.25 7.65
N LYS A 80 -0.30 -13.88 6.41
CA LYS A 80 0.52 -14.16 5.21
C LYS A 80 1.77 -13.28 5.12
N LEU A 81 1.75 -12.11 5.73
CA LEU A 81 2.92 -11.23 5.83
C LEU A 81 3.88 -11.66 6.96
N GLY A 82 3.39 -12.37 7.97
CA GLY A 82 4.17 -12.80 9.13
C GLY A 82 4.39 -11.70 10.18
N GLU A 83 3.67 -10.58 10.06
CA GLU A 83 3.78 -9.41 10.94
C GLU A 83 2.41 -8.71 11.05
N ASP A 84 2.08 -8.15 12.21
CA ASP A 84 0.82 -7.41 12.45
C ASP A 84 0.90 -5.97 11.93
N MET A 85 1.18 -5.82 10.63
CA MET A 85 1.40 -4.52 10.00
C MET A 85 0.09 -3.74 9.78
N ILE A 86 -1.02 -4.43 9.54
CA ILE A 86 -2.33 -3.82 9.23
C ILE A 86 -3.23 -3.81 10.47
N ARG A 87 -3.45 -2.63 11.03
CA ARG A 87 -4.34 -2.37 12.16
C ARG A 87 -5.80 -2.20 11.72
N GLU A 88 -6.02 -1.58 10.56
CA GLU A 88 -7.36 -1.30 10.04
C GLU A 88 -7.41 -1.40 8.51
N ILE A 89 -8.57 -1.79 7.98
CA ILE A 89 -8.88 -1.70 6.55
C ILE A 89 -9.96 -0.65 6.35
N HIS A 90 -9.63 0.37 5.56
CA HIS A 90 -10.55 1.39 5.08
C HIS A 90 -10.93 1.09 3.63
N LEU A 91 -12.23 1.03 3.34
CA LEU A 91 -12.73 0.77 1.99
C LEU A 91 -13.18 2.07 1.35
N THR A 92 -12.79 2.31 0.11
CA THR A 92 -13.20 3.49 -0.67
C THR A 92 -13.63 3.10 -2.08
N MET A 93 -14.56 3.84 -2.68
CA MET A 93 -14.85 3.76 -4.12
C MET A 93 -14.20 4.92 -4.89
N ASP A 94 -13.66 5.92 -4.19
CA ASP A 94 -12.97 7.05 -4.76
C ASP A 94 -11.47 6.95 -4.47
N ARG A 95 -10.68 6.74 -5.53
CA ARG A 95 -9.22 6.70 -5.46
C ARG A 95 -8.62 8.04 -5.03
N LYS A 96 -9.32 9.16 -5.26
CA LYS A 96 -8.91 10.51 -4.85
C LYS A 96 -9.23 10.80 -3.39
N ALA A 97 -10.20 10.11 -2.81
CA ALA A 97 -10.56 10.21 -1.40
C ALA A 97 -9.62 9.43 -0.47
N VAL A 98 -8.66 8.68 -1.01
CA VAL A 98 -7.58 8.09 -0.22
C VAL A 98 -6.81 9.23 0.44
N PRO A 99 -6.63 9.25 1.78
CA PRO A 99 -5.89 10.30 2.45
C PRO A 99 -4.49 10.42 1.85
N GLN A 100 -4.31 11.44 1.02
CA GLN A 100 -3.02 12.03 0.73
C GLN A 100 -2.67 12.74 2.03
N ASP A 101 -1.66 12.28 2.75
CA ASP A 101 -1.24 12.94 3.97
C ASP A 101 -1.00 14.42 3.61
N PRO A 102 -1.79 15.37 4.16
CA PRO A 102 -1.69 16.77 3.77
C PRO A 102 -0.30 17.34 4.04
N GLU A 103 0.41 16.81 5.05
CA GLU A 103 1.79 17.18 5.34
C GLU A 103 2.76 16.55 4.37
N GLU A 104 2.59 15.27 4.01
CA GLU A 104 3.42 14.60 3.00
C GLU A 104 3.26 15.24 1.62
N LYS A 105 2.03 15.61 1.24
CA LYS A 105 1.73 16.34 0.01
C LYS A 105 2.42 17.72 0.02
N LYS A 106 2.28 18.47 1.12
CA LYS A 106 2.97 19.76 1.28
C LYS A 106 4.49 19.63 1.24
N TRP A 107 5.05 18.60 1.87
CA TRP A 107 6.48 18.33 1.87
C TRP A 107 6.98 17.93 0.49
N LEU A 108 6.24 17.08 -0.23
CA LEU A 108 6.55 16.71 -1.62
C LEU A 108 6.49 17.93 -2.54
N GLU A 109 5.45 18.75 -2.43
CA GLU A 109 5.32 20.00 -3.20
C GLU A 109 6.46 20.97 -2.90
N ALA A 110 6.84 21.13 -1.62
CA ALA A 110 7.97 21.97 -1.22
C ALA A 110 9.32 21.42 -1.74
N THR A 111 9.53 20.11 -1.65
CA THR A 111 10.75 19.44 -2.10
C THR A 111 10.91 19.50 -3.61
N VAL A 112 9.83 19.25 -4.36
CA VAL A 112 9.82 19.38 -5.84
C VAL A 112 10.08 20.81 -6.26
N LYS A 113 9.49 21.80 -5.56
CA LYS A 113 9.72 23.22 -5.83
C LYS A 113 11.19 23.61 -5.65
N ASN A 114 11.85 23.13 -4.59
CA ASN A 114 13.27 23.38 -4.37
C ASN A 114 14.14 22.74 -5.48
N LEU A 115 13.85 21.49 -5.85
CA LEU A 115 14.58 20.77 -6.92
C LEU A 115 14.38 21.37 -8.32
N MET A 116 13.25 22.04 -8.56
CA MET A 116 13.00 22.75 -9.82
C MET A 116 13.70 24.11 -9.88
N ASN A 117 14.00 24.72 -8.73
CA ASN A 117 14.65 26.02 -8.66
C ASN A 117 16.20 25.93 -8.77
N GLU A 118 16.80 24.77 -8.47
CA GLU A 118 18.25 24.53 -8.58
C GLU A 118 18.76 24.28 -10.01
N ARG A 119 17.90 24.32 -11.05
CA ARG A 119 18.31 24.16 -12.46
C ARG A 119 18.28 25.46 -13.28
N ALA A 120 18.16 26.62 -12.63
CA ALA A 120 18.08 27.92 -13.31
C ALA A 120 19.38 28.75 -13.24
N ASP A 121 20.41 28.26 -12.55
CA ASP A 121 21.65 29.00 -12.28
C ASP A 121 22.91 28.31 -12.86
N ASP A 122 22.81 27.66 -14.03
CA ASP A 122 23.95 27.23 -14.86
C ASP A 122 23.88 27.87 -16.26
#